data_AF-A0A1Q7ZRK7-F1
#
_entry.id   AF-A0A1Q7ZRK7-F1
#
_cell.length_a   1.000
_cell.length_b   1.000
_cell.length_c   1.000
_cell.angle_alpha   90.00
_cell.angle_beta   90.00
_cell.angle_gamma   90.00
#
_symmetry.space_group_name_H-M   'P 1'
#
loop_
_entity.id
_entity.type
_entity.pdbx_description
1 polymer ?
#
loop_
_entity_poly.entity_id
_entity_poly.type
_entity_poly.pdbx_seq_one_letter_code
_entity_poly.pdbx_strand_id
1 'polypeptide(L)'
;MVSTSKNAASLREELEDLYAEFRRMHFPASTNDERVRELHDILIMYTNDVSPAIMEVLKGPRRLFKVRHYLGIRKNRRVESLIRELSRSKLDVGVDDVLKEYNKRYAHMTKMIDVALALLKVRGRGDRN
;
A
#
# COMPACT_ATOMS: atom_id res chain seq x y z
N MET A 1 -23.99 -20.60 -8.10
CA MET A 1 -23.12 -19.75 -8.96
C MET A 1 -22.45 -18.72 -8.07
N VAL A 2 -21.16 -18.82 -7.75
CA VAL A 2 -20.23 -17.71 -7.43
C VAL A 2 -18.84 -18.33 -7.27
N SER A 3 -17.93 -18.03 -8.20
CA SER A 3 -16.51 -17.75 -7.93
C SER A 3 -15.90 -17.28 -9.25
N THR A 4 -16.16 -16.02 -9.60
CA THR A 4 -15.47 -15.33 -10.69
C THR A 4 -13.99 -15.30 -10.34
N SER A 5 -13.19 -16.17 -10.96
CA SER A 5 -11.75 -15.93 -10.99
C SER A 5 -11.55 -14.58 -11.67
N LYS A 6 -11.22 -13.52 -10.93
CA LYS A 6 -10.80 -12.27 -11.57
C LYS A 6 -9.63 -12.64 -12.49
N ASN A 7 -9.83 -12.42 -13.78
CA ASN A 7 -8.80 -12.67 -14.78
C ASN A 7 -7.69 -11.59 -14.66
N ALA A 8 -6.53 -11.82 -15.25
CA ALA A 8 -5.39 -10.91 -15.12
C ALA A 8 -5.68 -9.48 -15.62
N ALA A 9 -6.60 -9.32 -16.57
CA ALA A 9 -7.02 -8.02 -17.08
C ALA A 9 -7.78 -7.20 -16.03
N SER A 10 -8.79 -7.81 -15.40
CA SER A 10 -9.57 -7.17 -14.32
C SER A 10 -8.70 -6.77 -13.12
N LEU A 11 -7.75 -7.62 -12.72
CA LEU A 11 -6.83 -7.31 -11.62
C LEU A 11 -5.86 -6.18 -11.98
N ARG A 12 -5.50 -6.06 -13.25
CA ARG A 12 -4.64 -4.96 -13.73
C ARG A 12 -5.39 -3.64 -13.67
N GLU A 13 -6.60 -3.58 -14.24
CA GLU A 13 -7.45 -2.39 -14.24
C GLU A 13 -7.70 -1.89 -12.81
N GLU A 14 -8.09 -2.79 -11.91
CA GLU A 14 -8.29 -2.46 -10.48
C GLU A 14 -7.01 -1.89 -9.84
N LEU A 15 -5.83 -2.43 -10.16
CA LEU A 15 -4.57 -1.93 -9.64
C LEU A 15 -4.19 -0.55 -10.22
N GLU A 16 -4.51 -0.31 -11.49
CA GLU A 16 -4.30 0.98 -12.17
C GLU A 16 -5.18 2.07 -11.54
N ASP A 17 -6.46 1.78 -11.28
CA ASP A 17 -7.39 2.69 -10.61
C ASP A 17 -6.93 3.02 -9.20
N LEU A 18 -6.60 2.00 -8.40
CA LEU A 18 -6.10 2.20 -7.03
C LEU A 18 -4.81 3.02 -7.00
N TYR A 19 -3.91 2.79 -7.95
CA TYR A 19 -2.66 3.55 -8.04
C TYR A 19 -2.90 5.00 -8.46
N ALA A 20 -3.83 5.25 -9.39
CA ALA A 20 -4.24 6.60 -9.78
C ALA A 20 -4.89 7.36 -8.61
N GLU A 21 -5.76 6.71 -7.84
CA GLU A 21 -6.34 7.26 -6.62
C GLU A 21 -5.26 7.58 -5.58
N PHE A 22 -4.34 6.65 -5.32
CA PHE A 22 -3.25 6.83 -4.37
C PHE A 22 -2.40 8.05 -4.68
N ARG A 23 -2.10 8.26 -5.97
CA ARG A 23 -1.33 9.41 -6.46
C ARG A 23 -2.01 10.76 -6.23
N ARG A 24 -3.35 10.78 -6.12
CA ARG A 24 -4.13 11.99 -5.83
C ARG A 24 -4.26 12.24 -4.33
N MET A 25 -3.94 11.25 -3.48
CA MET A 25 -3.97 11.42 -2.03
C MET A 25 -2.80 12.29 -1.56
N HIS A 26 -3.12 13.46 -0.99
CA HIS A 26 -2.15 14.28 -0.29
C HIS A 26 -1.55 13.53 0.89
N PHE A 27 -0.25 13.72 1.13
CA PHE A 27 0.40 13.20 2.32
C PHE A 27 0.12 14.18 3.47
N PRO A 28 -0.48 13.75 4.60
CA PRO A 28 -0.80 14.66 5.69
C PRO A 28 0.45 15.29 6.31
N ALA A 29 0.37 16.55 6.70
CA ALA A 29 1.47 17.25 7.37
C ALA A 29 1.88 16.53 8.67
N SER A 30 3.14 16.70 9.08
CA SER A 30 3.62 16.21 10.39
C SER A 30 2.89 16.91 11.54
N THR A 31 2.85 16.27 12.70
CA THR A 31 2.30 16.84 13.93
C THR A 31 3.38 17.15 14.96
N ASN A 32 2.96 17.80 16.05
CA ASN A 32 3.82 18.05 17.21
C ASN A 32 3.89 16.85 18.18
N ASP A 33 3.01 15.84 18.04
CA ASP A 33 3.06 14.62 18.85
C ASP A 33 4.17 13.69 18.33
N GLU A 34 5.16 13.41 19.18
CA GLU A 34 6.35 12.61 18.82
C GLU A 34 5.99 11.20 18.34
N ARG A 35 4.96 10.57 18.91
CA ARG A 35 4.55 9.21 18.53
C ARG A 35 3.91 9.20 17.15
N VAL A 36 3.13 10.23 16.84
CA VAL A 36 2.55 10.42 15.50
C VAL A 36 3.62 10.83 14.48
N ARG A 37 4.67 11.53 14.91
CA ARG A 37 5.84 11.84 14.06
C ARG A 37 6.63 10.58 13.69
N GLU A 38 6.81 9.63 14.60
CA GLU A 38 7.40 8.34 14.26
C GLU A 38 6.58 7.62 13.17
N LEU A 39 5.25 7.59 13.33
CA LEU A 39 4.36 7.02 12.31
C LEU A 39 4.47 7.76 10.97
N HIS A 40 4.58 9.08 10.99
CA HIS A 40 4.78 9.92 9.80
C HIS A 40 6.02 9.49 9.02
N ASP A 41 7.18 9.41 9.68
CA ASP A 41 8.46 9.08 9.05
C ASP A 41 8.44 7.66 8.44
N ILE A 42 7.88 6.69 9.17
CA ILE A 42 7.74 5.32 8.67
C ILE A 42 6.80 5.27 7.46
N LEU A 43 5.71 6.03 7.47
CA LEU A 43 4.76 6.07 6.35
C LEU A 43 5.35 6.72 5.09
N ILE A 44 6.24 7.70 5.23
CA ILE A 44 7.00 8.28 4.11
C ILE A 44 7.88 7.19 3.48
N MET A 45 8.72 6.54 4.29
CA MET A 45 9.61 5.48 3.80
C MET A 45 8.82 4.36 3.13
N TYR A 46 7.74 3.91 3.78
CA TYR A 46 6.90 2.85 3.26
C TYR A 46 6.17 3.25 1.96
N THR A 47 5.72 4.50 1.84
CA THR A 47 5.19 5.04 0.57
C THR A 47 6.24 4.97 -0.55
N ASN A 48 7.49 5.32 -0.24
CA ASN A 48 8.60 5.31 -1.19
C ASN A 48 9.02 3.89 -1.60
N ASP A 49 8.70 2.88 -0.81
CA ASP A 49 8.91 1.47 -1.18
C ASP A 49 7.75 0.89 -1.99
N VAL A 50 6.51 1.14 -1.54
CA VAL A 50 5.31 0.55 -2.15
C VAL A 50 5.04 1.15 -3.52
N SER A 51 5.08 2.48 -3.66
CA SER A 51 4.69 3.16 -4.91
C SER A 51 5.50 2.70 -6.13
N PRO A 52 6.86 2.67 -6.08
CA PRO A 52 7.65 2.15 -7.18
C PRO A 52 7.43 0.65 -7.42
N ALA A 53 7.23 -0.14 -6.36
CA ALA A 53 6.98 -1.58 -6.49
C ALA A 53 5.67 -1.88 -7.23
N ILE A 54 4.58 -1.16 -6.90
CA ILE A 54 3.29 -1.25 -7.62
C ILE A 54 3.45 -0.84 -9.08
N MET A 55 4.19 0.25 -9.35
CA MET A 55 4.45 0.70 -10.71
C MET A 55 5.19 -0.36 -11.54
N GLU A 56 6.15 -1.07 -10.96
CA GLU A 56 6.85 -2.18 -11.65
C GLU A 56 5.91 -3.36 -11.94
N VAL A 57 4.99 -3.71 -11.03
CA VAL A 57 3.95 -4.72 -11.30
C VAL A 57 3.08 -4.32 -12.50
N LEU A 58 2.70 -3.05 -12.58
CA LEU A 58 1.92 -2.48 -13.67
C LEU A 58 2.70 -2.44 -14.99
N LYS A 59 4.03 -2.24 -14.99
CA LYS A 59 4.85 -2.31 -16.21
C LYS A 59 4.92 -3.71 -16.83
N GLY A 60 4.60 -4.75 -16.07
CA GLY A 60 4.61 -6.13 -16.56
C GLY A 60 5.99 -6.79 -16.51
N PRO A 61 6.11 -8.04 -17.01
CA PRO A 61 7.32 -8.85 -16.89
C PRO A 61 8.53 -8.18 -17.57
N ARG A 62 9.52 -7.73 -16.77
CA ARG A 62 10.87 -7.41 -17.25
C ARG A 62 11.82 -8.49 -16.73
N ARG A 63 12.72 -9.01 -17.57
CA ARG A 63 13.68 -10.08 -17.22
C ARG A 63 14.57 -9.78 -15.99
N LEU A 64 14.61 -8.53 -15.50
CA LEU A 64 15.34 -8.08 -14.32
C LEU A 64 14.40 -7.45 -13.28
N PHE A 65 13.43 -8.22 -12.78
CA PHE A 65 12.70 -7.86 -11.56
C PHE A 65 13.69 -7.88 -10.39
N LYS A 66 14.22 -6.71 -10.01
CA LYS A 66 15.12 -6.59 -8.86
C LYS A 66 14.37 -7.05 -7.59
N VAL A 67 14.99 -7.97 -6.84
CA VAL A 67 14.50 -8.53 -5.57
C VAL A 67 13.93 -7.47 -4.63
N ARG A 68 14.52 -6.26 -4.59
CA ARG A 68 14.05 -5.13 -3.77
C ARG A 68 12.59 -4.72 -4.05
N HIS A 69 12.11 -4.84 -5.28
CA HIS A 69 10.74 -4.43 -5.63
C HIS A 69 9.71 -5.47 -5.18
N TYR A 70 10.07 -6.75 -5.12
CA TYR A 70 9.26 -7.76 -4.45
C TYR A 70 9.23 -7.60 -2.93
N LEU A 71 10.32 -7.09 -2.33
CA LEU A 71 10.34 -6.77 -0.89
C LEU A 71 9.40 -5.59 -0.55
N GLY A 72 9.22 -4.63 -1.47
CA GLY A 72 8.30 -3.50 -1.31
C GLY A 72 6.81 -3.85 -1.37
N ILE A 73 6.43 -5.03 -1.90
CA ILE A 73 5.03 -5.51 -1.93
C ILE A 73 4.75 -6.34 -0.68
N ARG A 74 4.86 -5.71 0.49
CA ARG A 74 4.62 -6.37 1.79
C ARG A 74 3.94 -5.41 2.74
N LYS A 75 2.97 -5.91 3.50
CA LYS A 75 2.31 -5.14 4.57
C LYS A 75 3.31 -4.83 5.67
N ASN A 76 3.39 -3.56 6.09
CA ASN A 76 4.27 -3.14 7.18
C ASN A 76 3.57 -3.27 8.54
N ARG A 77 3.87 -4.35 9.26
CA ARG A 77 3.28 -4.64 10.58
C ARG A 77 3.56 -3.56 11.63
N ARG A 78 4.69 -2.85 11.52
CA ARG A 78 5.02 -1.76 12.46
C ARG A 78 4.06 -0.59 12.29
N VAL A 79 3.74 -0.21 11.06
CA VAL A 79 2.75 0.83 10.76
C VAL A 79 1.38 0.46 11.31
N GLU A 80 0.93 -0.78 11.07
CA GLU A 80 -0.35 -1.27 11.60
C GLU A 80 -0.41 -1.25 13.13
N SER A 81 0.69 -1.66 13.77
CA SER A 81 0.79 -1.65 15.24
C SER A 81 0.70 -0.23 15.79
N LEU A 82 1.47 0.71 15.23
CA LEU A 82 1.49 2.10 15.67
C LEU A 82 0.12 2.76 15.47
N ILE A 83 -0.55 2.55 14.33
CA ILE A 83 -1.91 3.06 14.11
C ILE A 83 -2.85 2.52 15.19
N ARG A 84 -2.81 1.21 15.46
CA ARG A 84 -3.69 0.59 16.47
C ARG A 84 -3.43 1.12 17.87
N GLU A 85 -2.17 1.34 18.23
CA GLU A 85 -1.77 1.89 19.53
C GLU A 85 -2.22 3.35 19.67
N LEU A 86 -1.97 4.18 18.66
CA LEU A 86 -2.30 5.59 18.64
C LEU A 86 -3.82 5.82 18.63
N SER A 87 -4.59 4.99 17.93
CA SER A 87 -6.06 5.07 17.92
C SER A 87 -6.70 4.74 19.28
N ARG A 88 -5.97 4.11 20.20
CA ARG A 88 -6.41 3.83 21.57
C ARG A 88 -5.92 4.88 22.57
N SER A 89 -5.01 5.75 22.13
CA SER A 89 -4.41 6.77 22.97
C SER A 89 -5.28 8.02 23.00
N LYS A 90 -5.22 8.77 24.10
CA LYS A 90 -5.81 10.12 24.16
C LYS A 90 -4.88 11.07 23.41
N LEU A 91 -5.32 11.53 22.24
CA LEU A 91 -4.61 12.47 21.37
C LEU A 91 -5.30 13.84 21.39
N ASP A 92 -4.54 14.88 21.09
CA ASP A 92 -5.09 16.23 20.95
C ASP A 92 -6.01 16.33 19.72
N VAL A 93 -6.99 17.22 19.81
CA VAL A 93 -7.90 17.54 18.70
C VAL A 93 -7.07 18.12 17.54
N GLY A 94 -7.13 17.47 16.38
CA GLY A 94 -6.29 17.75 15.20
C GLY A 94 -5.17 16.71 14.99
N VAL A 95 -4.57 16.17 16.04
CA VAL A 95 -3.63 15.04 15.92
C VAL A 95 -4.38 13.75 15.57
N ASP A 96 -5.58 13.56 16.16
CA ASP A 96 -6.48 12.45 15.83
C ASP A 96 -6.91 12.47 14.35
N ASP A 97 -7.17 13.65 13.78
CA ASP A 97 -7.57 13.77 12.38
C ASP A 97 -6.42 13.46 11.42
N VAL A 98 -5.19 13.85 11.78
CA VAL A 98 -3.99 13.45 11.03
C VAL A 98 -3.79 11.93 11.10
N LEU A 99 -4.01 11.30 12.27
CA LEU A 99 -3.94 9.85 12.41
C LEU A 99 -4.99 9.13 11.54
N LYS A 100 -6.22 9.65 11.44
CA LYS A 100 -7.25 9.11 10.54
C LYS A 100 -6.79 9.13 9.08
N GLU A 101 -6.18 10.21 8.63
CA GLU A 101 -5.67 10.31 7.26
C GLU A 101 -4.48 9.37 7.02
N TYR A 102 -3.57 9.21 7.99
CA TYR A 102 -2.52 8.19 7.93
C TYR A 102 -3.08 6.77 7.85
N ASN A 103 -4.11 6.45 8.63
CA ASN A 103 -4.78 5.16 8.57
C ASN A 103 -5.44 4.91 7.21
N LYS A 104 -6.15 5.91 6.67
CA LYS A 104 -6.75 5.85 5.33
C LYS A 104 -5.70 5.58 4.25
N ARG A 105 -4.57 6.29 4.31
CA ARG A 105 -3.45 6.07 3.38
C ARG A 105 -2.87 4.67 3.51
N TYR A 106 -2.63 4.20 4.73
CA TYR A 106 -2.13 2.85 4.98
C TYR A 106 -3.08 1.78 4.44
N ALA A 107 -4.37 1.89 4.74
CA ALA A 107 -5.40 0.98 4.24
C ALA A 107 -5.39 0.93 2.70
N HIS A 108 -5.30 2.09 2.04
CA HIS A 108 -5.21 2.16 0.58
C HIS A 108 -3.98 1.43 0.02
N MET A 109 -2.80 1.63 0.62
CA MET A 109 -1.58 0.90 0.26
C MET A 109 -1.73 -0.61 0.45
N THR A 110 -2.37 -1.06 1.53
CA THR A 110 -2.60 -2.50 1.75
C THR A 110 -3.50 -3.12 0.68
N LYS A 111 -4.52 -2.38 0.21
CA LYS A 111 -5.39 -2.81 -0.89
C LYS A 111 -4.62 -2.92 -2.21
N MET A 112 -3.78 -1.94 -2.55
CA MET A 112 -2.90 -2.01 -3.72
C MET A 112 -1.98 -3.24 -3.66
N ILE A 113 -1.39 -3.52 -2.50
CA ILE A 113 -0.53 -4.69 -2.27
C ILE A 113 -1.29 -5.99 -2.50
N ASP A 114 -2.50 -6.12 -1.94
CA ASP A 114 -3.30 -7.34 -2.06
C ASP A 114 -3.67 -7.63 -3.52
N VAL A 115 -4.08 -6.62 -4.28
CA VAL A 115 -4.40 -6.76 -5.72
C VAL A 115 -3.14 -7.07 -6.54
N ALA A 116 -2.01 -6.41 -6.25
CA ALA A 116 -0.74 -6.67 -6.93
C ALA A 116 -0.26 -8.11 -6.73
N LEU A 117 -0.34 -8.63 -5.50
CA LEU A 117 0.01 -10.03 -5.20
C LEU A 117 -0.91 -11.02 -5.93
N ALA A 118 -2.21 -10.72 -6.01
CA ALA A 118 -3.15 -11.54 -6.76
C ALA A 118 -2.81 -11.55 -8.27
N LEU A 119 -2.49 -10.40 -8.86
CA LEU A 119 -2.11 -10.28 -10.27
C LEU A 119 -0.83 -11.08 -10.57
N LEU A 120 0.19 -10.96 -9.73
CA LEU A 120 1.45 -11.71 -9.88
C LEU A 120 1.22 -13.23 -9.80
N LYS A 121 0.32 -13.68 -8.91
CA LYS A 121 -0.05 -15.10 -8.79
C LYS A 121 -0.74 -15.64 -10.05
N VAL A 122 -1.61 -14.85 -10.68
CA VAL A 122 -2.27 -15.23 -11.93
C VAL A 122 -1.25 -15.30 -13.08
N ARG A 123 -0.36 -14.30 -13.19
CA ARG A 123 0.70 -14.27 -14.22
C ARG A 123 1.68 -15.44 -14.11
N GLY A 124 2.17 -15.74 -12.91
CA GLY A 124 3.11 -16.85 -12.68
C GLY A 124 2.52 -18.25 -12.92
N ARG A 125 1.20 -18.39 -13.08
CA ARG A 125 0.55 -19.64 -13.52
C ARG A 125 0.49 -19.76 -15.04
N GLY A 126 0.45 -18.65 -15.76
CA GLY A 126 0.43 -18.62 -17.22
C GLY A 126 1.79 -18.94 -17.85
N ASP A 127 2.89 -18.57 -17.19
CA ASP A 127 4.27 -18.81 -17.68
C ASP A 127 4.77 -20.26 -17.48
N ARG A 128 3.96 -21.17 -16.91
CA ARG A 128 4.32 -22.59 -16.69
C ARG A 128 3.80 -23.55 -17.76
N ASN A 129 3.09 -23.03 -18.77
CA ASN A 129 2.62 -23.75 -19.95
C ASN A 129 3.38 -23.27 -21.20
#